data_AF-A0A6A4NGE2-F1
#
_entry.id   AF-A0A6A4NGE2-F1
#
_cell.length_a   1.000
_cell.length_b   1.000
_cell.length_c   1.000
_cell.angle_alpha   90.00
_cell.angle_beta   90.00
_cell.angle_gamma   90.00
#
_symmetry.space_group_name_H-M   'P 1'
#
loop_
_entity.id
_entity.type
_entity.pdbx_description
1 polymer ?
#
loop_
_entity_poly.entity_id
_entity_poly.type
_entity_poly.pdbx_seq_one_letter_code
_entity_poly.pdbx_strand_id
1 'polypeptide(L)'
;MELDLAIIMDNVPTITETSSEADKTLYEAWDRSNRLSLSLMKMSISDNVKPSIPKTDNEREFMRMIKEYSQSNITDKSVVGNLMTELTTKKFDWS
;
A
#
# COMPACT_ATOMS: atom_id res chain seq x y z
N MET A 1 18.43 -7.95 11.18
CA MET A 1 17.89 -7.03 10.16
C MET A 1 16.63 -6.46 10.76
N GLU A 2 16.61 -5.16 11.03
CA GLU A 2 15.44 -4.43 11.53
C GLU A 2 14.62 -4.03 10.29
N LEU A 3 13.68 -4.89 9.86
CA LEU A 3 12.83 -4.61 8.68
C LEU A 3 11.72 -3.60 8.98
N ASP A 4 11.45 -3.40 10.26
CA ASP A 4 10.44 -2.51 10.80
C ASP A 4 10.96 -1.08 10.98
N LEU A 5 12.27 -0.83 10.84
CA LEU A 5 12.85 0.51 10.99
C LEU A 5 12.22 1.51 10.00
N ALA A 6 11.96 1.06 8.76
CA ALA A 6 11.28 1.87 7.76
C ALA A 6 9.81 2.16 8.06
N ILE A 7 9.18 1.31 8.88
CA ILE A 7 7.82 1.51 9.37
C ILE A 7 7.84 2.42 10.60
N ILE A 8 8.76 2.24 11.53
CA ILE A 8 8.79 2.96 12.82
C ILE A 8 9.22 4.42 12.64
N MET A 9 10.13 4.68 11.70
CA MET A 9 10.68 6.02 11.50
C MET A 9 9.81 6.83 10.52
N ASP A 10 8.84 7.56 11.08
CA ASP A 10 7.85 8.36 10.34
C ASP A 10 8.48 9.48 9.49
N ASN A 11 9.59 10.05 9.95
CA ASN A 11 10.23 11.17 9.30
C ASN A 11 11.75 11.00 9.36
N VAL A 12 12.32 10.52 8.27
CA VAL A 12 13.78 10.35 8.19
C VAL A 12 14.39 11.72 7.90
N PRO A 13 15.43 12.13 8.65
CA PRO A 13 16.14 13.35 8.37
C PRO A 13 16.62 13.36 6.92
N THR A 14 16.33 14.44 6.19
CA THR A 14 16.97 14.67 4.90
C THR A 14 18.47 14.78 5.13
N ILE A 15 19.23 13.85 4.54
CA ILE A 15 20.69 13.90 4.63
C ILE A 15 21.17 15.11 3.83
N THR A 16 21.87 16.01 4.51
CA THR A 16 22.51 17.21 3.93
C THR A 16 24.02 17.10 4.11
N GLU A 17 24.79 17.96 3.45
CA GLU A 17 26.26 17.98 3.57
C GLU A 17 26.74 18.18 5.01
N THR A 18 25.91 18.80 5.86
CA THR A 18 26.19 19.06 7.28
C THR A 18 25.66 17.99 8.24
N SER A 19 25.04 16.91 7.73
CA SER A 19 24.50 15.85 8.59
C SER A 19 25.59 15.10 9.35
N SER A 20 25.27 14.73 10.60
CA SER A 20 26.15 13.93 11.45
C SER A 20 26.40 12.54 10.85
N GLU A 21 27.51 11.91 11.21
CA GLU A 21 27.78 10.51 10.86
C GLU A 21 26.73 9.54 11.42
N ALA A 22 26.17 9.87 12.59
CA ALA A 22 25.05 9.13 13.16
C ALA A 22 23.77 9.25 12.30
N ASP A 23 23.47 10.44 11.78
CA ASP A 23 22.31 10.66 10.92
C ASP A 23 22.44 9.88 9.61
N LYS A 24 23.64 9.88 9.01
CA LYS A 24 23.95 9.12 7.79
C LYS A 24 23.77 7.62 8.01
N THR A 25 24.31 7.10 9.11
CA THR A 25 24.18 5.68 9.47
C THR A 25 22.72 5.29 9.69
N LEU A 26 21.95 6.15 10.36
CA LEU A 26 20.52 5.94 10.59
C LEU A 26 19.73 5.92 9.26
N TYR A 27 20.03 6.85 8.35
CA TYR A 27 19.43 6.89 7.02
C TYR A 27 19.75 5.64 6.21
N GLU A 28 21.01 5.19 6.20
CA GLU A 28 21.40 3.95 5.50
C GLU A 28 20.68 2.71 6.03
N ALA A 29 20.55 2.61 7.35
CA ALA A 29 19.80 1.53 7.98
C ALA A 29 18.32 1.56 7.56
N TRP A 30 17.72 2.76 7.54
CA TRP A 30 16.35 2.97 7.09
C TRP A 30 16.16 2.65 5.61
N ASP A 31 17.02 3.16 4.72
CA ASP A 31 16.94 2.94 3.27
C ASP A 31 17.02 1.44 2.94
N ARG A 32 17.93 0.75 3.63
CA ARG A 32 18.06 -0.70 3.51
C ARG A 32 16.77 -1.41 3.96
N SER A 33 16.23 -1.05 5.13
CA SER A 33 14.95 -1.59 5.63
C SER A 33 13.82 -1.37 4.62
N ASN A 34 13.66 -0.12 4.16
CA ASN A 34 12.63 0.31 3.23
C ASN A 34 12.69 -0.49 1.92
N ARG A 35 13.88 -0.60 1.30
CA ARG A 35 14.07 -1.34 0.05
C ARG A 35 13.73 -2.83 0.19
N LEU A 36 14.12 -3.44 1.31
CA LEU A 36 13.89 -4.86 1.56
C LEU A 36 12.41 -5.16 1.81
N SER A 37 11.78 -4.42 2.70
CA SER A 37 10.37 -4.59 3.02
C SER A 37 9.48 -4.30 1.81
N LEU A 38 9.77 -3.25 1.04
CA LEU A 38 9.08 -2.96 -0.20
C LEU A 38 9.21 -4.09 -1.23
N SER A 39 10.40 -4.67 -1.38
CA SER A 39 10.63 -5.82 -2.27
C SER A 39 9.81 -7.03 -1.83
N LEU A 40 9.80 -7.32 -0.52
CA LEU A 40 9.02 -8.41 0.05
C LEU A 40 7.53 -8.24 -0.22
N MET A 41 6.98 -7.05 0.05
CA MET A 41 5.56 -6.76 -0.20
C MET A 41 5.21 -6.89 -1.69
N LYS A 42 6.04 -6.31 -2.58
CA LYS A 42 5.86 -6.44 -4.04
C LYS A 42 5.86 -7.90 -4.48
N MET A 43 6.67 -8.74 -3.86
CA MET A 43 6.70 -10.19 -4.14
C MET A 43 5.46 -10.91 -3.60
N SER A 44 4.90 -10.48 -2.46
CA SER A 44 3.72 -11.10 -1.84
C SER A 44 2.39 -10.76 -2.51
N ILE A 45 2.32 -9.69 -3.30
CA ILE A 45 1.09 -9.27 -3.99
C ILE A 45 0.84 -10.14 -5.22
N SER A 46 -0.42 -10.46 -5.49
CA SER A 46 -0.82 -11.23 -6.67
C SER A 46 -0.57 -10.46 -7.97
N ASP A 47 -0.18 -11.19 -9.02
CA ASP A 47 0.21 -10.60 -10.32
C ASP A 47 -0.91 -9.81 -11.00
N ASN A 48 -2.17 -10.12 -10.71
CA ASN A 48 -3.32 -9.37 -11.24
C ASN A 48 -3.53 -8.01 -10.54
N VAL A 49 -3.00 -7.83 -9.33
CA VAL A 49 -3.08 -6.59 -8.54
C VAL A 49 -1.89 -5.67 -8.83
N LYS A 50 -0.70 -6.24 -9.09
CA LYS A 50 0.55 -5.47 -9.32
C LYS A 50 0.41 -4.31 -10.32
N PRO A 51 -0.27 -4.46 -11.48
CA PRO A 51 -0.41 -3.36 -12.45
C PRO A 51 -1.30 -2.21 -11.96
N SER A 52 -2.17 -2.47 -10.98
CA SER A 52 -3.12 -1.49 -10.44
C SER A 52 -2.53 -0.63 -9.32
N ILE A 53 -1.35 -0.97 -8.81
CA ILE A 53 -0.68 -0.21 -7.75
C ILE A 53 0.35 0.73 -8.38
N PRO A 54 0.28 2.05 -8.11
CA PRO A 54 1.29 3.00 -8.57
C PRO A 54 2.69 2.61 -8.09
N LYS A 55 3.71 2.98 -8.87
CA LYS A 55 5.10 2.77 -8.47
C LYS A 55 5.47 3.75 -7.35
N THR A 56 6.10 3.22 -6.31
CA THR A 56 6.76 3.98 -5.25
C THR A 56 8.03 3.23 -4.82
N ASP A 57 8.99 4.00 -4.32
CA ASP A 57 10.22 3.54 -3.66
C ASP A 57 10.10 3.57 -2.13
N ASN A 58 8.97 4.05 -1.58
CA ASN A 58 8.69 4.10 -0.16
C ASN A 58 7.73 2.98 0.26
N GLU A 59 8.18 2.14 1.19
CA GLU A 59 7.42 1.03 1.76
C GLU A 59 6.08 1.46 2.38
N ARG A 60 6.09 2.55 3.15
CA ARG A 60 4.90 3.04 3.86
C ARG A 60 3.86 3.60 2.89
N GLU A 61 4.31 4.33 1.88
CA GLU A 61 3.42 4.77 0.81
C GLU A 61 2.81 3.58 0.07
N PHE A 62 3.62 2.55 -0.20
CA PHE A 62 3.16 1.31 -0.82
C PHE A 62 2.10 0.59 0.03
N MET A 63 2.32 0.48 1.36
CA MET A 63 1.32 -0.05 2.29
C MET A 63 0.01 0.74 2.25
N ARG A 64 0.09 2.07 2.19
CA ARG A 64 -1.10 2.94 2.07
C ARG A 64 -1.86 2.66 0.78
N MET A 65 -1.17 2.57 -0.35
CA MET A 65 -1.77 2.26 -1.65
C MET A 65 -2.47 0.89 -1.64
N ILE A 66 -1.86 -0.12 -1.01
CA ILE A 66 -2.48 -1.44 -0.82
C ILE A 66 -3.77 -1.34 -0.01
N LYS A 67 -3.76 -0.59 1.09
CA LYS A 67 -4.94 -0.40 1.93
C LYS A 67 -6.08 0.26 1.13
N GLU A 68 -5.78 1.36 0.43
CA GLU A 68 -6.76 2.07 -0.41
C GLU A 68 -7.33 1.18 -1.52
N TYR A 69 -6.46 0.44 -2.22
CA TYR A 69 -6.89 -0.53 -3.24
C TYR A 69 -7.80 -1.63 -2.66
N SER A 70 -7.49 -2.13 -1.46
CA SER A 70 -8.33 -3.15 -0.81
C SER A 70 -9.73 -2.61 -0.47
N GLN A 71 -9.81 -1.35 -0.03
CA GLN A 71 -11.07 -0.71 0.35
C GLN A 71 -11.95 -0.40 -0.86
N SER A 72 -11.36 0.06 -1.97
CA SER A 72 -12.11 0.29 -3.21
C SER A 72 -12.68 -1.02 -3.76
N ASN A 73 -11.90 -2.09 -3.80
CA ASN A 73 -12.34 -3.39 -4.31
C ASN A 73 -13.50 -4.00 -3.49
N ILE A 74 -13.49 -3.81 -2.16
CA ILE A 74 -14.58 -4.25 -1.27
C ILE A 74 -15.86 -3.45 -1.57
N THR A 75 -15.73 -2.13 -1.75
CA THR A 75 -16.87 -1.24 -2.04
C THR A 75 -17.53 -1.63 -3.37
N ASP A 76 -16.76 -1.83 -4.43
CA ASP A 76 -17.27 -2.22 -5.74
C ASP A 76 -18.04 -3.55 -5.69
N LYS A 77 -17.50 -4.55 -4.98
CA LYS A 77 -18.16 -5.85 -4.79
C LYS A 77 -19.49 -5.71 -4.04
N SER A 78 -19.52 -4.88 -3.00
CA SER A 78 -20.76 -4.62 -2.25
C SER A 78 -21.80 -3.93 -3.11
N VAL A 79 -21.40 -2.95 -3.93
CA VAL A 79 -22.32 -2.23 -4.83
C VAL A 79 -22.90 -3.17 -5.89
N VAL A 80 -22.05 -4.00 -6.50
CA VAL A 80 -22.52 -5.02 -7.47
C VAL A 80 -23.48 -6.00 -6.79
N GLY A 81 -23.15 -6.47 -5.59
CA GLY A 81 -24.03 -7.36 -4.82
C GLY A 81 -25.40 -6.75 -4.51
N ASN A 82 -25.42 -5.48 -4.08
CA ASN A 82 -26.66 -4.75 -3.83
C ASN A 82 -27.49 -4.59 -5.11
N LEU A 83 -26.87 -4.16 -6.22
CA LEU A 83 -27.56 -3.99 -7.49
C LEU A 83 -28.17 -5.32 -7.98
N MET A 84 -27.42 -6.41 -7.89
CA MET A 84 -27.91 -7.75 -8.24
C MET A 84 -29.09 -8.16 -7.37
N THR A 85 -29.05 -7.83 -6.08
CA THR A 85 -30.15 -8.10 -5.14
C THR A 85 -31.38 -7.28 -5.51
N GLU A 86 -31.23 -5.97 -5.79
CA GLU A 86 -32.34 -5.11 -6.24
C GLU A 86 -32.96 -5.60 -7.55
N LEU A 87 -32.15 -5.96 -8.54
CA LEU A 87 -32.63 -6.47 -9.82
C LEU A 87 -33.40 -7.78 -9.68
N THR A 88 -32.94 -8.67 -8.80
CA THR A 88 -33.59 -9.98 -8.57
C THR A 88 -34.85 -9.85 -7.73
N THR A 89 -34.93 -8.84 -6.85
CA THR A 89 -36.06 -8.63 -5.93
C THR A 89 -37.14 -7.71 -6.50
N LYS A 90 -36.82 -6.83 -7.46
CA LYS A 90 -37.83 -6.06 -8.20
C LYS A 90 -38.68 -7.00 -9.04
N LYS A 91 -39.91 -7.24 -8.61
CA LYS A 91 -40.96 -7.77 -9.48
C LYS A 91 -41.35 -6.68 -10.48
N PHE A 92 -41.28 -7.00 -11.77
CA PHE A 92 -41.90 -6.16 -12.81
C PHE A 92 -43.41 -6.36 -12.74
N ASP A 93 -44.13 -5.33 -12.32
CA ASP A 93 -45.58 -5.29 -12.50
C ASP A 93 -45.87 -5.08 -13.98
N TRP A 94 -46.25 -6.17 -14.64
CA TRP A 94 -46.87 -6.18 -15.96
C TRP A 94 -48.34 -5.71 -15.79
N SER A 95 -48.54 -4.41 -15.55
CA SER A 95 -49.87 -3.80 -15.72
C SER A 95 -50.02 -3.24 -17.12
#